data_AF-A0A950YYH8-F1
#
_entry.id   AF-A0A950YYH8-F1
#
_cell.length_a   1.000
_cell.length_b   1.000
_cell.length_c   1.000
_cell.angle_alpha   90.00
_cell.angle_beta   90.00
_cell.angle_gamma   90.00
#
_symmetry.space_group_name_H-M   'P 1'
#
loop_
_entity.id
_entity.type
_entity.pdbx_description
1 polymer ?
#
loop_
_entity_poly.entity_id
_entity_poly.type
_entity_poly.pdbx_seq_one_letter_code
_entity_poly.pdbx_strand_id
1 'polypeptide(L)'
;LFPDLTSAFLAVDPATRENGCMQVLSGSHRMGRLDHILTGDQAGADLERVHEAEKRLLLVYVEMDPGDVLFFHANLLHRSDQNRSDKPRWAMICCYNAARNDPYKEAHHPRYTPLLKVSDAAILESGLKRFGNSSAAVAWLEPQKDQSAGKLASKVRP
;
A
#
# COMPACT_ATOMS: atom_id res chain seq x y z
N LEU A 1 9.13 -13.15 9.13
CA LEU A 1 10.61 -13.06 9.14
C LEU A 1 11.11 -12.85 7.71
N PHE A 2 10.68 -13.70 6.79
CA PHE A 2 10.81 -13.46 5.36
C PHE A 2 9.70 -12.51 4.87
N PRO A 3 9.98 -11.62 3.90
CA PRO A 3 9.01 -10.70 3.35
C PRO A 3 8.29 -11.32 2.12
N ASP A 4 7.45 -12.33 2.35
CA ASP A 4 6.61 -12.94 1.31
C ASP A 4 5.41 -12.03 0.97
N LEU A 5 5.73 -10.82 0.49
CA LEU A 5 4.82 -9.72 0.17
C LEU A 5 5.23 -9.09 -1.16
N THR A 6 4.26 -8.85 -2.04
CA THR A 6 4.46 -8.10 -3.29
C THR A 6 3.41 -7.03 -3.44
N SER A 7 3.76 -5.94 -4.09
CA SER A 7 2.82 -4.88 -4.46
C SER A 7 2.63 -4.86 -5.97
N ALA A 8 1.39 -4.65 -6.41
CA ALA A 8 1.04 -4.29 -7.77
C ALA A 8 0.67 -2.80 -7.79
N PHE A 9 1.46 -1.99 -8.47
CA PHE A 9 1.21 -0.58 -8.69
C PHE A 9 0.61 -0.39 -10.07
N LEU A 10 -0.68 -0.09 -10.13
CA LEU A 10 -1.41 0.19 -11.37
C LEU A 10 -1.43 1.70 -11.60
N ALA A 11 -0.94 2.13 -12.77
CA ALA A 11 -1.09 3.49 -13.24
C ALA A 11 -2.55 3.73 -13.68
N VAL A 12 -3.25 4.62 -13.00
CA VAL A 12 -4.61 5.05 -13.41
C VAL A 12 -4.51 6.21 -14.40
N ASP A 13 -3.59 7.14 -14.12
CA ASP A 13 -3.17 8.20 -15.04
C ASP A 13 -1.75 7.94 -15.55
N PRO A 14 -1.31 8.63 -16.62
CA PRO A 14 0.09 8.57 -17.04
C PRO A 14 1.02 8.92 -15.86
N ALA A 15 2.04 8.10 -15.64
CA ALA A 15 3.12 8.40 -14.71
C ALA A 15 4.35 8.79 -15.52
N THR A 16 4.76 10.05 -15.44
CA THR A 16 5.92 10.60 -16.15
C THR A 16 6.92 11.15 -15.15
N ARG A 17 8.15 11.40 -15.58
CA ARG A 17 9.15 12.07 -14.72
C ARG A 17 8.68 13.45 -14.27
N GLU A 18 7.96 14.16 -15.13
CA GLU A 18 7.45 15.51 -14.85
C GLU A 18 6.36 15.51 -13.76
N ASN A 19 5.47 14.51 -13.77
CA ASN A 19 4.37 14.42 -12.81
C ASN A 19 4.66 13.54 -11.59
N GLY A 20 5.94 13.17 -11.38
CA GLY A 20 6.40 12.47 -10.19
C GLY A 20 6.20 10.96 -10.25
N CYS A 21 6.57 10.32 -11.37
CA CYS A 21 6.60 8.86 -11.48
C CYS A 21 7.42 8.22 -10.36
N MET A 22 7.18 6.93 -10.11
CA MET A 22 7.95 6.20 -9.13
C MET A 22 9.41 6.06 -9.60
N GLN A 23 10.33 6.20 -8.65
CA GLN A 23 11.75 5.97 -8.81
C GLN A 23 12.12 4.75 -7.99
N VAL A 24 12.93 3.86 -8.55
CA VAL A 24 13.42 2.66 -7.85
C VAL A 24 14.93 2.51 -7.99
N LEU A 25 15.57 1.96 -6.96
CA LEU A 25 16.94 1.46 -7.10
C LEU A 25 16.89 0.00 -7.53
N SER A 26 17.20 -0.27 -8.80
CA SER A 26 17.10 -1.60 -9.38
C SER A 26 17.96 -2.61 -8.60
N GLY A 27 17.39 -3.75 -8.25
CA GLY A 27 18.05 -4.79 -7.45
C GLY A 27 18.10 -4.54 -5.93
N SER A 28 17.68 -3.37 -5.43
CA SER A 28 17.78 -3.04 -3.99
C SER A 28 16.99 -3.98 -3.07
N HIS A 29 15.97 -4.67 -3.57
CA HIS A 29 15.25 -5.70 -2.82
C HIS A 29 16.16 -6.83 -2.29
N ARG A 30 17.35 -7.01 -2.90
CA ARG A 30 18.36 -7.99 -2.48
C ARG A 30 19.24 -7.53 -1.31
N MET A 31 19.17 -6.25 -0.92
CA MET A 31 19.90 -5.71 0.23
C MET A 31 19.34 -6.20 1.57
N GLY A 32 18.23 -6.94 1.55
CA GLY A 32 17.50 -7.33 2.75
C GLY A 32 16.56 -6.23 3.23
N ARG A 33 16.01 -6.41 4.43
CA ARG A 33 15.10 -5.43 5.04
C ARG A 33 15.91 -4.25 5.58
N LEU A 34 15.50 -3.05 5.19
CA LEU A 34 15.91 -1.81 5.86
C LEU A 34 14.83 -1.41 6.85
N ASP A 35 15.24 -1.10 8.08
CA ASP A 35 14.30 -0.65 9.08
C ASP A 35 13.89 0.81 8.82
N HIS A 36 12.67 1.12 9.25
CA HIS A 36 12.14 2.46 9.12
C HIS A 36 12.69 3.32 10.25
N ILE A 37 13.36 4.42 9.90
CA ILE A 37 13.80 5.45 10.83
C ILE A 37 12.82 6.63 10.70
N LEU A 38 12.33 7.11 11.84
CA LEU A 38 11.50 8.31 11.88
C LEU A 38 12.36 9.52 11.53
N THR A 39 12.00 10.22 10.45
CA THR A 39 12.60 11.49 10.05
C THR A 39 11.49 12.54 10.04
N GLY A 40 11.39 13.33 11.11
CA GLY A 40 10.22 14.18 11.36
C GLY A 40 8.95 13.35 11.56
N ASP A 41 7.87 13.70 10.86
CA ASP A 41 6.59 12.97 10.92
C ASP A 41 6.51 11.79 9.91
N GLN A 42 7.57 11.56 9.12
CA GLN A 42 7.59 10.51 8.11
C GLN A 42 8.53 9.37 8.52
N ALA A 43 8.04 8.13 8.37
CA ALA A 43 8.87 6.95 8.47
C ALA A 43 9.54 6.69 7.12
N GLY A 44 10.87 6.77 7.07
CA GLY A 44 11.66 6.52 5.86
C GLY A 44 12.65 5.38 6.06
N ALA A 45 13.26 4.90 4.97
CA ALA A 45 14.40 4.00 5.08
C ALA A 45 15.62 4.74 5.67
N ASP A 46 16.52 3.99 6.31
CA ASP A 46 17.81 4.50 6.77
C ASP A 46 18.57 5.21 5.63
N LEU A 47 18.72 6.54 5.75
CA LEU A 47 19.31 7.39 4.72
C LEU A 47 20.79 7.09 4.48
N GLU A 48 21.56 6.66 5.49
CA GLU A 48 22.95 6.27 5.28
C GLU A 48 23.02 5.11 4.28
N ARG A 49 22.18 4.09 4.50
CA ARG A 49 22.09 2.93 3.61
C ARG A 49 21.51 3.26 2.25
N VAL A 50 20.54 4.17 2.17
CA VAL A 50 19.99 4.64 0.90
C VAL A 50 21.08 5.34 0.08
N HIS A 51 21.83 6.28 0.66
CA HIS A 51 22.92 6.96 -0.04
C HIS A 51 24.01 6.00 -0.51
N GLU A 52 24.35 4.98 0.29
CA GLU A 52 25.28 3.94 -0.16
C GLU A 52 24.71 3.08 -1.30
N ALA A 53 23.40 2.83 -1.31
CA ALA A 53 22.74 2.12 -2.40
C ALA A 53 22.72 2.95 -3.70
N GLU A 54 22.44 4.24 -3.62
CA GLU A 54 22.43 5.16 -4.76
C GLU A 54 23.80 5.22 -5.48
N LYS A 55 24.90 5.03 -4.76
CA LYS A 55 26.26 4.96 -5.34
C LYS A 55 26.52 3.68 -6.15
N ARG A 56 25.74 2.61 -5.93
CA ARG A 56 26.03 1.24 -6.42
C ARG A 56 24.94 0.66 -7.31
N LEU A 57 23.72 1.14 -7.19
CA LEU A 57 22.55 0.62 -7.88
C LEU A 57 22.01 1.64 -8.89
N LEU A 58 21.43 1.13 -9.97
CA LEU A 58 20.83 1.96 -11.00
C LEU A 58 19.53 2.57 -10.49
N LEU A 59 19.45 3.90 -10.49
CA LEU A 59 18.21 4.64 -10.34
C LEU A 59 17.39 4.54 -11.63
N VAL A 60 16.18 4.00 -11.53
CA VAL A 60 15.25 3.84 -12.65
C VAL A 60 14.01 4.68 -12.39
N TYR A 61 13.65 5.52 -13.35
CA TYR A 61 12.37 6.20 -13.39
C TYR A 61 11.37 5.29 -14.09
N VAL A 62 10.32 4.91 -13.39
CA VAL A 62 9.28 4.01 -13.90
C VAL A 62 8.18 4.86 -14.50
N GLU A 63 8.39 5.30 -15.74
CA GLU A 63 7.34 5.93 -16.54
C GLU A 63 6.36 4.86 -17.04
N MET A 64 5.07 5.16 -16.98
CA MET A 64 3.99 4.21 -17.19
C MET A 64 2.82 4.89 -17.88
N ASP A 65 2.20 4.18 -18.83
CA ASP A 65 0.93 4.60 -19.43
C ASP A 65 -0.26 4.10 -18.59
N PRO A 66 -1.44 4.73 -18.68
CA PRO A 66 -2.65 4.23 -18.02
C PRO A 66 -2.90 2.75 -18.33
N GLY A 67 -3.07 1.94 -17.28
CA GLY A 67 -3.25 0.50 -17.39
C GLY A 67 -1.98 -0.33 -17.17
N ASP A 68 -0.80 0.28 -17.22
CA ASP A 68 0.44 -0.42 -16.90
C ASP A 68 0.48 -0.81 -15.42
N VAL A 69 1.11 -1.96 -15.14
CA VAL A 69 1.30 -2.46 -13.78
C VAL A 69 2.77 -2.75 -13.52
N LEU A 70 3.31 -2.14 -12.47
CA LEU A 70 4.58 -2.54 -11.90
C LEU A 70 4.35 -3.48 -10.71
N PHE A 71 4.88 -4.70 -10.82
CA PHE A 71 5.01 -5.62 -9.69
C PHE A 71 6.37 -5.42 -9.02
N PHE A 72 6.38 -5.22 -7.71
CA PHE A 72 7.62 -5.09 -6.96
C PHE A 72 7.57 -5.74 -5.58
N HIS A 73 8.76 -6.10 -5.11
CA HIS A 73 8.98 -6.75 -3.82
C HIS A 73 8.96 -5.72 -2.68
N ALA A 74 8.51 -6.11 -1.49
CA ALA A 74 8.36 -5.23 -0.32
C ALA A 74 9.63 -4.48 0.11
N ASN A 75 10.80 -5.05 -0.14
CA ASN A 75 12.10 -4.44 0.18
C ASN A 75 12.69 -3.59 -0.95
N LEU A 76 12.03 -3.47 -2.11
CA LEU A 76 12.55 -2.62 -3.18
C LEU A 76 12.55 -1.17 -2.68
N LEU A 77 13.72 -0.53 -2.66
CA LEU A 77 13.81 0.89 -2.37
C LEU A 77 13.12 1.66 -3.50
N HIS A 78 12.10 2.42 -3.12
CA HIS A 78 11.30 3.21 -4.04
C HIS A 78 10.88 4.53 -3.40
N ARG A 79 10.67 5.55 -4.23
CA ARG A 79 10.09 6.84 -3.85
C ARG A 79 9.29 7.43 -5.00
N SER A 80 8.40 8.37 -4.74
CA SER A 80 7.86 9.26 -5.78
C SER A 80 8.41 10.66 -5.57
N ASP A 81 8.58 11.43 -6.64
CA ASP A 81 9.04 12.82 -6.55
C ASP A 81 7.86 13.80 -6.43
N GLN A 82 8.18 15.07 -6.18
CA GLN A 82 7.22 16.16 -6.29
C GLN A 82 6.67 16.21 -7.72
N ASN A 83 5.34 16.23 -7.85
CA ASN A 83 4.68 16.52 -9.12
C ASN A 83 4.89 18.00 -9.49
N ARG A 84 5.55 18.26 -10.62
CA ARG A 84 5.83 19.62 -11.13
C ARG A 84 4.97 20.00 -12.33
N SER A 85 4.10 19.09 -12.78
CA SER A 85 3.18 19.32 -13.89
C SER A 85 1.85 19.93 -13.41
N ASP A 86 1.00 20.30 -14.37
CA ASP A 86 -0.39 20.69 -14.14
C ASP A 86 -1.36 19.50 -14.10
N LYS A 87 -0.87 18.27 -14.32
CA LYS A 87 -1.68 17.05 -14.39
C LYS A 87 -1.58 16.23 -13.10
N PRO A 88 -2.69 15.67 -12.60
CA PRO A 88 -2.62 14.75 -11.49
C PRO A 88 -1.96 13.43 -11.91
N ARG A 89 -1.56 12.63 -10.92
CA ARG A 89 -1.03 11.28 -11.11
C ARG A 89 -1.67 10.32 -10.13
N TRP A 90 -2.75 9.67 -10.55
CA TRP A 90 -3.42 8.66 -9.74
C TRP A 90 -2.85 7.27 -9.97
N ALA A 91 -2.76 6.51 -8.90
CA ALA A 91 -2.35 5.12 -8.94
C ALA A 91 -3.15 4.30 -7.92
N MET A 92 -3.41 3.05 -8.26
CA MET A 92 -3.98 2.07 -7.35
C MET A 92 -2.90 1.08 -6.95
N ILE A 93 -2.70 0.89 -5.65
CA ILE A 93 -1.72 -0.06 -5.12
C ILE A 93 -2.45 -1.20 -4.43
N CYS A 94 -2.25 -2.41 -4.96
CA CYS A 94 -2.73 -3.63 -4.33
C CYS A 94 -1.54 -4.37 -3.71
N CYS A 95 -1.53 -4.50 -2.38
CA CYS A 95 -0.49 -5.22 -1.66
C CYS A 95 -0.97 -6.65 -1.37
N TYR A 96 -0.19 -7.64 -1.79
CA TYR A 96 -0.48 -9.06 -1.62
C TYR A 96 0.47 -9.66 -0.60
N ASN A 97 -0.11 -10.21 0.47
CA ASN A 97 0.61 -10.97 1.48
C ASN A 97 0.34 -12.46 1.29
N ALA A 98 1.38 -13.29 1.23
CA ALA A 98 1.16 -14.73 1.19
C ALA A 98 0.42 -15.18 2.47
N ALA A 99 -0.52 -16.12 2.34
CA ALA A 99 -1.29 -16.62 3.49
C ALA A 99 -0.41 -17.21 4.62
N ARG A 100 0.78 -17.71 4.26
CA ARG A 100 1.80 -18.20 5.20
C ARG A 100 2.70 -17.11 5.79
N ASN A 101 2.59 -15.85 5.32
CA ASN A 101 3.46 -14.75 5.74
C ASN A 101 2.91 -14.03 6.97
N ASP A 102 2.72 -14.79 8.04
CA ASP A 102 2.22 -14.27 9.29
C ASP A 102 3.30 -13.44 10.03
N PRO A 103 2.90 -12.31 10.64
CA PRO A 103 3.81 -11.56 11.49
C PRO A 103 4.25 -12.41 12.69
N TYR A 104 5.55 -12.35 12.99
CA TYR A 104 6.15 -13.10 14.10
C TYR A 104 5.84 -12.46 15.46
N LYS A 105 5.56 -11.15 15.49
CA LYS A 105 5.14 -10.38 16.67
C LYS A 105 3.71 -9.94 16.50
N GLU A 106 2.97 -9.86 17.61
CA GLU A 106 1.70 -9.16 17.62
C GLU A 106 1.92 -7.68 17.33
N ALA A 107 1.18 -7.17 16.34
CA ALA A 107 1.28 -5.79 15.86
C ALA A 107 -0.10 -5.35 15.34
N HIS A 108 -0.19 -4.10 14.90
CA HIS A 108 -1.40 -3.59 14.25
C HIS A 108 -1.72 -4.26 12.90
N HIS A 109 -0.74 -4.90 12.27
CA HIS A 109 -0.92 -5.56 10.98
C HIS A 109 -1.67 -6.89 11.18
N PRO A 110 -2.78 -7.11 10.46
CA PRO A 110 -3.58 -8.31 10.59
C PRO A 110 -2.80 -9.55 10.12
N ARG A 111 -3.04 -10.68 10.78
CA ARG A 111 -2.65 -12.01 10.30
C ARG A 111 -3.53 -12.41 9.11
N TYR A 112 -3.19 -13.50 8.45
CA TYR A 112 -4.07 -14.04 7.42
C TYR A 112 -5.45 -14.36 7.99
N THR A 113 -6.48 -13.78 7.37
CA THR A 113 -7.88 -14.11 7.63
C THR A 113 -8.45 -14.79 6.39
N PRO A 114 -8.92 -16.04 6.49
CA PRO A 114 -9.55 -16.72 5.37
C PRO A 114 -10.74 -15.92 4.84
N LEU A 115 -10.77 -15.70 3.53
CA LEU A 115 -11.91 -15.05 2.88
C LEU A 115 -13.02 -16.07 2.66
N LEU A 116 -14.19 -15.78 3.22
CA LEU A 116 -15.40 -16.57 2.97
C LEU A 116 -16.03 -16.10 1.65
N LYS A 117 -16.01 -16.95 0.63
CA LYS A 117 -16.69 -16.64 -0.62
C LYS A 117 -18.20 -16.69 -0.39
N VAL A 118 -18.87 -15.57 -0.68
CA VAL A 118 -20.33 -15.47 -0.69
C VAL A 118 -20.85 -15.58 -2.13
N SER A 119 -22.16 -15.79 -2.30
CA SER A 119 -22.79 -15.77 -3.62
C SER A 119 -22.84 -14.34 -4.18
N ASP A 120 -22.93 -14.20 -5.50
CA ASP A 120 -23.04 -12.88 -6.16
C ASP A 120 -24.26 -12.09 -5.65
N ALA A 121 -25.32 -12.78 -5.23
CA ALA A 121 -26.50 -12.18 -4.62
C ALA A 121 -26.20 -11.36 -3.35
N ALA A 122 -25.16 -11.73 -2.59
CA ALA A 122 -24.75 -10.96 -1.40
C ALA A 122 -24.31 -9.53 -1.75
N ILE A 123 -23.82 -9.28 -2.96
CA ILE A 123 -23.50 -7.90 -3.42
C ILE A 123 -24.78 -7.08 -3.48
N LEU A 124 -25.84 -7.62 -4.10
CA LEU A 124 -27.14 -6.95 -4.23
C LEU A 124 -27.79 -6.74 -2.86
N GLU A 125 -27.80 -7.77 -2.00
CA GLU A 125 -28.34 -7.67 -0.65
C GLU A 125 -27.62 -6.62 0.20
N SER A 126 -26.30 -6.52 0.09
CA SER A 126 -25.51 -5.51 0.80
C SER A 126 -25.75 -4.09 0.26
N GLY A 127 -25.86 -3.94 -1.07
CA GLY A 127 -26.17 -2.66 -1.72
C GLY A 127 -27.58 -2.15 -1.41
N LEU A 128 -28.59 -3.03 -1.42
CA LEU A 128 -29.98 -2.70 -1.10
C LEU A 128 -30.14 -2.21 0.35
N LYS A 129 -29.41 -2.82 1.30
CA LYS A 129 -29.37 -2.34 2.70
C LYS A 129 -28.77 -0.94 2.83
N ARG A 130 -27.84 -0.56 1.93
CA ARG A 130 -27.05 0.67 1.99
C ARG A 130 -27.70 1.88 1.33
N PHE A 131 -28.43 1.65 0.22
CA PHE A 131 -29.02 2.72 -0.59
C PHE A 131 -30.55 2.66 -0.65
N GLY A 132 -31.19 1.65 -0.05
CA GLY A 132 -32.62 1.68 0.26
C GLY A 132 -32.92 2.69 1.36
N ASN A 133 -34.10 3.34 1.30
CA ASN A 133 -34.60 4.40 2.19
C ASN A 133 -34.46 4.09 3.70
N SER A 134 -33.26 4.15 4.26
CA SER A 134 -33.02 4.14 5.68
C SER A 134 -31.96 5.19 6.01
N SER A 135 -32.34 6.12 6.87
CA SER A 135 -31.46 7.09 7.52
C SER A 135 -30.49 6.45 8.53
N ALA A 136 -30.24 5.14 8.42
CA ALA A 136 -29.36 4.40 9.32
C ALA A 136 -27.95 4.35 8.74
N ALA A 137 -26.96 4.70 9.56
CA ALA A 137 -25.55 4.61 9.22
C ALA A 137 -25.16 3.13 8.98
N VAL A 138 -25.16 2.69 7.73
CA VAL A 138 -24.71 1.35 7.36
C VAL A 138 -23.18 1.32 7.44
N ALA A 139 -22.68 0.87 8.58
CA ALA A 139 -21.25 0.60 8.78
C ALA A 139 -20.87 -0.70 8.05
N TRP A 140 -19.84 -0.63 7.19
CA TRP A 140 -19.22 -1.81 6.54
C TRP A 140 -18.45 -2.70 7.52
N LEU A 141 -18.27 -2.22 8.74
CA LEU A 141 -17.45 -2.82 9.79
C LEU A 141 -18.37 -2.96 10.99
N GLU A 142 -18.55 -4.17 11.48
CA GLU A 142 -19.20 -4.44 12.74
C GLU A 142 -18.16 -4.25 13.85
N PRO A 143 -18.19 -3.17 14.65
CA PRO A 143 -17.09 -2.85 15.56
C PRO A 143 -16.79 -3.94 16.61
N GLN A 144 -17.77 -4.80 16.89
CA GLN A 144 -17.62 -5.94 17.79
C GLN A 144 -16.99 -7.18 17.13
N LYS A 145 -17.05 -7.31 15.80
CA LYS A 145 -16.44 -8.42 15.04
C LYS A 145 -15.15 -8.00 14.34
N ASP A 146 -15.10 -6.78 13.82
CA ASP A 146 -13.99 -6.22 13.05
C ASP A 146 -13.03 -5.45 13.96
N GLN A 147 -12.28 -6.19 14.80
CA GLN A 147 -11.36 -5.62 15.79
C GLN A 147 -10.25 -4.73 15.17
N SER A 148 -9.96 -4.88 13.88
CA SER A 148 -9.00 -4.05 13.14
C SER A 148 -9.53 -2.63 12.89
N ALA A 149 -10.83 -2.46 12.71
CA ALA A 149 -11.49 -1.17 12.48
C ALA A 149 -11.63 -0.32 13.75
N GLY A 150 -11.83 -0.98 14.91
CA GLY A 150 -12.05 -0.30 16.19
C GLY A 150 -10.87 0.54 16.70
N LYS A 151 -9.64 0.28 16.21
CA LYS A 151 -8.42 1.00 16.64
C LYS A 151 -8.21 2.34 15.94
N LEU A 152 -8.96 2.65 14.88
CA LEU A 152 -8.87 3.93 14.16
C LEU A 152 -9.72 5.03 14.80
N ALA A 153 -10.81 4.66 15.50
CA ALA A 153 -11.74 5.61 16.11
C ALA A 153 -11.20 6.31 17.37
N SER A 154 -10.11 5.82 17.97
CA SER A 154 -9.54 6.37 19.21
C SER A 154 -8.45 7.44 19.02
N LYS A 155 -8.15 7.83 17.78
CA LYS A 155 -7.22 8.94 17.47
C LYS A 155 -7.93 10.09 16.75
N VAL A 156 -8.99 10.62 17.35
CA VAL A 156 -9.33 12.04 17.14
C VAL A 156 -8.53 12.79 18.21
N ARG A 157 -7.39 13.37 17.83
CA ARG A 157 -6.65 14.31 18.69
C ARG A 157 -7.43 15.64 18.76
N PRO A 158 -7.35 16.37 19.88
CA PRO A 158 -7.92 17.72 20.02
C PRO A 158 -7.30 18.71 19.01
#